data_AF-A0AB34KIK0-F1
#
_entry.id   AF-A0AB34KIK0-F1
#
_cell.length_a   1.000
_cell.length_b   1.000
_cell.length_c   1.000
_cell.angle_alpha   90.00
_cell.angle_beta   90.00
_cell.angle_gamma   90.00
#
_symmetry.space_group_name_H-M   'P 1'
#
loop_
_entity.id
_entity.type
_entity.pdbx_description
1 polymer ?
#
loop_
_entity_poly.entity_id
_entity_poly.type
_entity_poly.pdbx_seq_one_letter_code
_entity_poly.pdbx_strand_id
1 'polypeptide(L)'
;MNGPGYLAVAIQPGPDTGDAAFHDWYNNEHGPLRMRLPFITTGDRYKAIDGEIPAWSAVYDVTDLSMLEKRIYTRLREERSAREKRVMGSFDTVDRKIYSLFSERAKPGYSGPAPVQAAVSMVVKESDLAEFDKWYEEEHVGMLAKIPGWLRTRRFRMVVGGVAGMPPQGQVCCLAVHDFEATNGLHGPEHQAATNTPWRLATMEKVVARERREWAHHLTFTALKEPPSSVITTDGAELRFQLEGNPADPVVVCVNSILTNFAIWDDVAAALRSGAASPTGQTFRTLRYNSRGYAQQDQNSNPTRFDLLADDLEYLLDRVGVPRAHAVLGVSMGGVTAINFAIRHPAKLAKFVACDCNVAAGAANNQAWADRIDLAKSEGMPALAKVTVERWFTPANHGSENFEKTLAMVEAASIDGFEQNAGALCNYDLKDKLAGIETPGLLIAGEGDGKLPEVMQGFGIPGTRFVKIGGAGHLPMLENHEAFVDALKGFL
;
A
#
# COMPACT_ATOMS: atom_id res chain seq x y z
N MET A 1 21.59 -18.38 13.00
CA MET A 1 20.61 -17.28 13.03
C MET A 1 19.43 -17.71 13.88
N ASN A 2 19.47 -17.51 15.20
CA ASN A 2 18.36 -17.85 16.10
C ASN A 2 18.06 -16.64 17.01
N GLY A 3 16.80 -16.44 17.36
CA GLY A 3 16.38 -15.40 18.31
C GLY A 3 16.24 -14.01 17.69
N PRO A 4 15.95 -12.98 18.51
CA PRO A 4 15.61 -11.66 18.01
C PRO A 4 16.80 -10.98 17.33
N GLY A 5 16.50 -10.10 16.38
CA GLY A 5 17.54 -9.42 15.63
C GLY A 5 17.03 -8.24 14.82
N TYR A 6 17.93 -7.76 13.96
CA TYR A 6 17.82 -6.51 13.24
C TYR A 6 18.28 -6.72 11.80
N LEU A 7 17.35 -6.55 10.86
CA LEU A 7 17.67 -6.52 9.43
C LEU A 7 17.86 -5.05 9.03
N ALA A 8 19.07 -4.67 8.66
CA ALA A 8 19.40 -3.31 8.23
C ALA A 8 19.81 -3.30 6.75
N VAL A 9 19.21 -2.41 5.97
CA VAL A 9 19.46 -2.29 4.54
C VAL A 9 19.75 -0.83 4.19
N ALA A 10 21.01 -0.50 3.93
CA ALA A 10 21.39 0.82 3.43
C ALA A 10 21.36 0.84 1.89
N ILE A 11 20.73 1.84 1.29
CA ILE A 11 20.47 1.91 -0.16
C ILE A 11 20.84 3.28 -0.69
N GLN A 12 21.54 3.27 -1.83
CA GLN A 12 21.81 4.44 -2.64
C GLN A 12 21.07 4.26 -3.97
N PRO A 13 19.95 4.97 -4.19
CA PRO A 13 19.32 5.01 -5.51
C PRO A 13 20.30 5.59 -6.53
N GLY A 14 20.34 4.99 -7.72
CA GLY A 14 21.10 5.53 -8.84
C GLY A 14 20.32 6.61 -9.58
N PRO A 15 20.98 7.37 -10.48
CA PRO A 15 20.40 8.55 -11.15
C PRO A 15 19.12 8.24 -11.93
N ASP A 16 18.98 7.03 -12.46
CA ASP A 16 17.84 6.61 -13.29
C ASP A 16 16.64 6.08 -12.49
N THR A 17 16.75 5.96 -11.16
CA THR A 17 15.67 5.39 -10.33
C THR A 17 14.46 6.33 -10.27
N GLY A 18 14.70 7.64 -10.21
CA GLY A 18 13.70 8.65 -9.88
C GLY A 18 13.24 8.58 -8.40
N ASP A 19 13.38 9.69 -7.66
CA ASP A 19 13.04 9.73 -6.23
C ASP A 19 11.60 9.29 -5.94
N ALA A 20 10.63 9.76 -6.75
CA ALA A 20 9.22 9.39 -6.57
C ALA A 20 8.99 7.88 -6.73
N ALA A 21 9.62 7.25 -7.73
CA ALA A 21 9.46 5.83 -7.97
C ALA A 21 10.14 4.98 -6.87
N PHE A 22 11.30 5.42 -6.38
CA PHE A 22 11.98 4.80 -5.23
C PHE A 22 11.13 4.83 -3.97
N HIS A 23 10.56 6.00 -3.64
CA HIS A 23 9.71 6.16 -2.47
C HIS A 23 8.39 5.39 -2.61
N ASP A 24 7.71 5.49 -3.75
CA ASP A 24 6.46 4.75 -3.97
C ASP A 24 6.68 3.23 -3.89
N TRP A 25 7.76 2.70 -4.48
CA TRP A 25 8.07 1.28 -4.41
C TRP A 25 8.28 0.82 -2.95
N TYR A 26 9.04 1.58 -2.17
CA TYR A 26 9.27 1.23 -0.77
C TYR A 26 7.99 1.27 0.05
N ASN A 27 7.18 2.30 -0.16
CA ASN A 27 6.04 2.61 0.68
C ASN A 27 4.81 1.76 0.32
N ASN A 28 4.66 1.38 -0.95
CA ASN A 28 3.44 0.76 -1.47
C ASN A 28 3.65 -0.66 -2.02
N GLU A 29 4.86 -1.21 -1.91
CA GLU A 29 5.17 -2.60 -2.29
C GLU A 29 6.17 -3.23 -1.31
N HIS A 30 7.42 -2.74 -1.27
CA HIS A 30 8.53 -3.47 -0.65
C HIS A 30 8.47 -3.56 0.87
N GLY A 31 8.27 -2.42 1.55
CA GLY A 31 8.17 -2.32 3.00
C GLY A 31 6.93 -3.04 3.53
N PRO A 32 5.73 -2.74 3.01
CA PRO A 32 4.51 -3.39 3.42
C PRO A 32 4.50 -4.91 3.30
N LEU A 33 5.11 -5.47 2.24
CA LEU A 33 5.26 -6.92 2.07
C LEU A 33 5.99 -7.59 3.24
N ARG A 34 6.98 -6.90 3.82
CA ARG A 34 7.76 -7.40 4.98
C ARG A 34 6.98 -7.26 6.28
N MET A 35 6.22 -6.18 6.45
CA MET A 35 5.39 -5.95 7.63
C MET A 35 4.25 -6.98 7.79
N ARG A 36 3.92 -7.75 6.74
CA ARG A 36 2.97 -8.87 6.84
C ARG A 36 3.58 -10.14 7.46
N LEU A 37 4.89 -10.22 7.56
CA LEU A 37 5.55 -11.40 8.11
C LEU A 37 5.37 -11.38 9.63
N PRO A 38 4.82 -12.44 10.25
CA PRO A 38 4.46 -12.43 11.67
C PRO A 38 5.68 -12.28 12.60
N PHE A 39 6.88 -12.48 12.07
CA PHE A 39 8.14 -12.33 12.78
C PHE A 39 8.82 -10.97 12.58
N ILE A 40 8.27 -10.08 11.75
CA ILE A 40 8.73 -8.69 11.59
C ILE A 40 7.81 -7.79 12.43
N THR A 41 8.34 -7.20 13.49
CA THR A 41 7.53 -6.43 14.46
C THR A 41 7.50 -4.93 14.17
N THR A 42 8.55 -4.41 13.54
CA THR A 42 8.68 -3.01 13.15
C THR A 42 9.36 -2.94 11.79
N GLY A 43 9.17 -1.81 11.10
CA GLY A 43 9.81 -1.55 9.83
C GLY A 43 9.83 -0.06 9.57
N ASP A 44 11.03 0.50 9.47
CA ASP A 44 11.23 1.95 9.45
C ASP A 44 12.23 2.34 8.37
N ARG A 45 11.97 3.49 7.76
CA ARG A 45 12.88 4.15 6.83
C ARG A 45 13.53 5.34 7.48
N TYR A 46 14.78 5.52 7.11
CA TYR A 46 15.62 6.60 7.56
C TYR A 46 16.35 7.24 6.40
N LYS A 47 16.57 8.56 6.51
CA LYS A 47 17.45 9.34 5.64
C LYS A 47 18.75 9.64 6.39
N ALA A 48 19.88 9.50 5.71
CA ALA A 48 21.17 9.89 6.26
C ALA A 48 21.19 11.40 6.54
N ILE A 49 21.72 11.79 7.71
CA ILE A 49 21.93 13.19 8.13
C ILE A 49 23.41 13.49 8.43
N ASP A 50 24.28 12.51 8.19
CA ASP A 50 25.74 12.64 8.27
C ASP A 50 26.38 13.11 6.96
N GLY A 51 25.61 13.20 5.87
CA GLY A 51 26.10 13.55 4.54
C GLY A 51 26.76 12.40 3.78
N GLU A 52 26.74 11.18 4.33
CA GLU A 52 27.39 10.01 3.75
C GLU A 52 26.44 9.17 2.88
N ILE A 53 27.02 8.40 1.96
CA ILE A 53 26.31 7.38 1.19
C ILE A 53 26.53 5.98 1.81
N PRO A 54 25.54 5.06 1.73
CA PRO A 54 24.23 5.22 1.11
C PRO A 54 23.31 6.20 1.86
N ALA A 55 22.53 7.01 1.12
CA ALA A 55 21.72 8.09 1.70
C ALA A 55 20.42 7.63 2.37
N TRP A 56 20.00 6.38 2.17
CA TRP A 56 18.77 5.83 2.73
C TRP A 56 19.04 4.54 3.49
N SER A 57 18.24 4.28 4.52
CA SER A 57 18.23 3.01 5.23
C SER A 57 16.79 2.53 5.46
N ALA A 58 16.59 1.23 5.38
CA ALA A 58 15.39 0.55 5.83
C ALA A 58 15.79 -0.51 6.86
N VAL A 59 15.11 -0.50 8.01
CA VAL A 59 15.43 -1.37 9.14
C VAL A 59 14.18 -2.10 9.61
N TYR A 60 14.35 -3.34 10.07
CA TYR A 60 13.26 -4.18 10.54
C TYR A 60 13.68 -4.93 11.81
N ASP A 61 12.89 -4.82 12.87
CA ASP A 61 13.05 -5.68 14.04
C ASP A 61 12.43 -7.05 13.75
N VAL A 62 13.19 -8.11 14.06
CA VAL A 62 12.86 -9.50 13.76
C VAL A 62 12.79 -10.28 15.07
N THR A 63 11.71 -11.01 15.31
CA THR A 63 11.54 -11.82 16.55
C THR A 63 12.37 -13.10 16.53
N ASP A 64 12.54 -13.72 15.36
CA ASP A 64 13.43 -14.84 15.15
C ASP A 64 14.13 -14.76 13.79
N LEU A 65 15.45 -14.57 13.81
CA LEU A 65 16.28 -14.50 12.61
C LEU A 65 16.26 -15.78 11.77
N SER A 66 15.94 -16.94 12.36
CA SER A 66 15.86 -18.21 11.61
C SER A 66 14.78 -18.16 10.52
N MET A 67 13.77 -17.31 10.70
CA MET A 67 12.68 -17.11 9.76
C MET A 67 13.11 -16.45 8.44
N LEU A 68 14.25 -15.72 8.44
CA LEU A 68 14.80 -15.08 7.25
C LEU A 68 15.42 -16.09 6.26
N GLU A 69 15.63 -17.34 6.68
CA GLU A 69 16.07 -18.44 5.82
C GLU A 69 14.89 -19.26 5.27
N LYS A 70 13.67 -19.04 5.79
CA LYS A 70 12.49 -19.82 5.43
C LYS A 70 11.81 -19.24 4.19
N ARG A 71 11.13 -20.12 3.45
CA ARG A 71 10.43 -19.76 2.20
C ARG A 71 9.44 -18.60 2.36
N ILE A 72 8.81 -18.47 3.54
CA ILE A 72 7.92 -17.35 3.85
C ILE A 72 8.60 -15.97 3.70
N TYR A 73 9.90 -15.87 3.97
CA TYR A 73 10.70 -14.68 3.69
C TYR A 73 11.37 -14.73 2.32
N THR A 74 12.03 -15.85 1.96
CA THR A 74 12.87 -15.89 0.76
C THR A 74 12.09 -15.66 -0.54
N ARG A 75 10.82 -16.08 -0.58
CA ARG A 75 9.94 -15.84 -1.73
C ARG A 75 9.76 -14.36 -2.07
N LEU A 76 9.85 -13.44 -1.10
CA LEU A 76 9.77 -12.00 -1.35
C LEU A 76 10.92 -11.51 -2.25
N ARG A 77 12.03 -12.24 -2.30
CA ARG A 77 13.19 -11.92 -3.14
C ARG A 77 13.23 -12.74 -4.42
N GLU A 78 12.78 -13.99 -4.37
CA GLU A 78 12.76 -14.93 -5.49
C GLU A 78 11.63 -14.61 -6.48
N GLU A 79 10.46 -14.23 -5.97
CA GLU A 79 9.21 -14.01 -6.73
C GLU A 79 8.89 -12.52 -6.88
N ARG A 80 9.92 -11.68 -7.09
CA ARG A 80 9.74 -10.22 -7.25
C ARG A 80 8.86 -9.87 -8.45
N SER A 81 8.02 -8.86 -8.27
CA SER A 81 7.27 -8.25 -9.37
C SER A 81 8.20 -7.66 -10.43
N ALA A 82 7.68 -7.44 -11.64
CA ALA A 82 8.42 -6.74 -12.69
C ALA A 82 8.82 -5.32 -12.24
N ARG A 83 7.95 -4.66 -11.47
CA ARG A 83 8.20 -3.33 -10.90
C ARG A 83 9.39 -3.34 -9.95
N GLU A 84 9.39 -4.22 -8.94
CA GLU A 84 10.48 -4.32 -7.97
C GLU A 84 11.81 -4.64 -8.67
N LYS A 85 11.79 -5.54 -9.66
CA LYS A 85 13.00 -5.84 -10.46
C LYS A 85 13.55 -4.61 -11.18
N ARG A 86 12.68 -3.79 -11.80
CA ARG A 86 13.10 -2.56 -12.49
C ARG A 86 13.67 -1.53 -11.52
N VAL A 87 12.96 -1.23 -10.43
CA VAL A 87 13.39 -0.21 -9.45
C VAL A 87 14.67 -0.64 -8.74
N MET A 88 14.77 -1.89 -8.29
CA MET A 88 16.00 -2.36 -7.64
C MET A 88 17.18 -2.45 -8.60
N GLY A 89 16.92 -2.66 -9.89
CA GLY A 89 17.94 -2.73 -10.93
C GLY A 89 18.63 -1.41 -11.22
N SER A 90 18.07 -0.28 -10.76
CA SER A 90 18.63 1.06 -10.96
C SER A 90 19.35 1.62 -9.73
N PHE A 91 19.55 0.82 -8.67
CA PHE A 91 20.26 1.26 -7.47
C PHE A 91 21.79 1.17 -7.64
N ASP A 92 22.51 2.21 -7.23
CA ASP A 92 23.98 2.21 -7.20
C ASP A 92 24.52 1.25 -6.14
N THR A 93 23.84 1.15 -4.98
CA THR A 93 24.27 0.27 -3.89
C THR A 93 23.08 -0.21 -3.06
N VAL A 94 23.13 -1.50 -2.69
CA VAL A 94 22.24 -2.13 -1.71
C VAL A 94 23.09 -2.92 -0.71
N ASP A 95 23.25 -2.38 0.48
CA ASP A 95 24.03 -2.97 1.57
C ASP A 95 23.12 -3.58 2.63
N ARG A 96 22.92 -4.89 2.55
CA ARG A 96 22.01 -5.64 3.42
C ARG A 96 22.79 -6.42 4.48
N LYS A 97 22.63 -6.04 5.75
CA LYS A 97 23.27 -6.67 6.92
C LYS A 97 22.22 -7.25 7.87
N ILE A 98 22.54 -8.36 8.53
CA ILE A 98 21.68 -8.97 9.56
C ILE A 98 22.46 -9.06 10.86
N TYR A 99 21.82 -8.68 11.96
CA TYR A 99 22.41 -8.70 13.28
C TYR A 99 21.52 -9.40 14.32
N SER A 100 22.11 -10.18 15.23
CA SER A 100 21.41 -10.75 16.39
C SER A 100 21.50 -9.83 17.60
N LEU A 101 20.37 -9.57 18.24
CA LEU A 101 20.27 -8.74 19.44
C LEU A 101 20.81 -9.52 20.66
N PHE A 102 21.61 -8.87 21.51
CA PHE A 102 22.08 -9.50 22.76
C PHE A 102 22.01 -8.57 23.98
N SER A 103 21.82 -7.26 23.80
CA SER A 103 21.65 -6.30 24.90
C SER A 103 20.77 -5.13 24.45
N GLU A 104 19.89 -4.68 25.34
CA GLU A 104 19.04 -3.51 25.15
C GLU A 104 18.90 -2.76 26.49
N ARG A 105 18.97 -1.42 26.43
CA ARG A 105 18.59 -0.52 27.51
C ARG A 105 17.71 0.59 26.93
N ALA A 106 16.52 0.78 27.48
CA ALA A 106 15.57 1.79 27.01
C ALA A 106 15.04 2.63 28.17
N LYS A 107 14.60 3.85 27.87
CA LYS A 107 13.78 4.65 28.78
C LYS A 107 12.49 3.89 29.09
N PRO A 108 12.02 3.86 30.35
CA PRO A 108 10.79 3.17 30.71
C PRO A 108 9.60 3.59 29.83
N GLY A 109 8.90 2.60 29.27
CA GLY A 109 7.72 2.81 28.44
C GLY A 109 8.00 3.25 27.00
N TYR A 110 9.26 3.44 26.60
CA TYR A 110 9.57 3.76 25.21
C TYR A 110 9.47 2.52 24.32
N SER A 111 8.55 2.57 23.37
CA SER A 111 8.43 1.63 22.27
C SER A 111 8.07 2.41 21.01
N GLY A 112 8.88 2.33 19.96
CA GLY A 112 8.60 3.02 18.72
C GLY A 112 9.85 3.24 17.87
N PRO A 113 9.68 3.85 16.68
CA PRO A 113 10.81 4.28 15.87
C PRO A 113 11.55 5.43 16.55
N ALA A 114 12.85 5.47 16.34
CA ALA A 114 13.67 6.58 16.80
C ALA A 114 13.58 7.74 15.82
N PRO A 115 13.23 8.97 16.26
CA PRO A 115 13.34 10.15 15.42
C PRO A 115 14.75 10.36 14.84
N VAL A 116 15.79 10.09 15.65
CA VAL A 116 17.19 10.10 15.22
C VAL A 116 17.88 8.81 15.68
N GLN A 117 18.61 8.14 14.79
CA GLN A 117 19.49 7.01 15.14
C GLN A 117 20.96 7.34 14.88
N ALA A 118 21.80 7.11 15.88
CA ALA A 118 23.24 6.98 15.70
C ALA A 118 23.62 5.49 15.73
N ALA A 119 23.94 4.93 14.58
CA ALA A 119 24.39 3.56 14.43
C ALA A 119 25.92 3.52 14.40
N VAL A 120 26.54 2.77 15.31
CA VAL A 120 27.99 2.63 15.41
C VAL A 120 28.37 1.17 15.27
N SER A 121 29.04 0.82 14.18
CA SER A 121 29.57 -0.51 13.92
C SER A 121 31.05 -0.54 14.27
N MET A 122 31.48 -1.53 15.05
CA MET A 122 32.87 -1.71 15.46
C MET A 122 33.28 -3.17 15.28
N VAL A 123 34.46 -3.39 14.70
CA VAL A 123 35.07 -4.71 14.62
C VAL A 123 36.14 -4.82 15.70
N VAL A 124 36.07 -5.87 16.51
CA VAL A 124 37.02 -6.18 17.58
C VAL A 124 37.53 -7.61 17.45
N LYS A 125 38.68 -7.90 18.05
CA LYS A 125 39.17 -9.29 18.16
C LYS A 125 38.30 -10.05 19.16
N GLU A 126 38.07 -11.34 18.90
CA GLU A 126 37.34 -12.23 19.82
C GLU A 126 37.95 -12.23 21.23
N SER A 127 39.27 -12.15 21.33
CA SER A 127 40.01 -12.08 22.61
C SER A 127 39.69 -10.84 23.44
N ASP A 128 39.26 -9.75 22.81
CA ASP A 128 38.95 -8.47 23.47
C ASP A 128 37.45 -8.26 23.66
N LEU A 129 36.61 -9.15 23.13
CA LEU A 129 35.16 -8.97 23.07
C LEU A 129 34.53 -8.84 24.45
N ALA A 130 34.95 -9.67 25.41
CA ALA A 130 34.40 -9.65 26.77
C ALA A 130 34.64 -8.30 27.47
N GLU A 131 35.83 -7.73 27.32
CA GLU A 131 36.17 -6.42 27.88
C GLU A 131 35.44 -5.29 27.15
N PHE A 132 35.33 -5.38 25.82
CA PHE A 132 34.54 -4.44 25.01
C PHE A 132 33.07 -4.41 25.44
N ASP A 133 32.47 -5.57 25.69
CA ASP A 133 31.10 -5.68 26.17
C ASP A 133 30.93 -5.10 27.56
N LYS A 134 31.86 -5.41 28.46
CA LYS A 134 31.87 -4.90 29.83
C LYS A 134 31.90 -3.37 29.85
N TRP A 135 32.80 -2.76 29.09
CA TRP A 135 32.86 -1.30 28.93
C TRP A 135 31.52 -0.71 28.49
N TYR A 136 30.89 -1.32 27.47
CA TYR A 136 29.63 -0.83 26.96
C TYR A 136 28.53 -0.86 28.04
N GLU A 137 28.39 -1.98 28.75
CA GLU A 137 27.31 -2.19 29.72
C GLU A 137 27.49 -1.40 31.03
N GLU A 138 28.72 -1.41 31.56
CA GLU A 138 29.03 -0.84 32.88
C GLU A 138 29.27 0.66 32.84
N GLU A 139 29.79 1.20 31.73
CA GLU A 139 30.11 2.63 31.60
C GLU A 139 29.31 3.29 30.46
N HIS A 140 29.52 2.82 29.22
CA HIS A 140 29.19 3.64 28.05
C HIS A 140 27.69 3.91 27.91
N VAL A 141 26.85 2.89 28.00
CA VAL A 141 25.38 3.07 27.90
C VAL A 141 24.86 3.95 29.04
N GLY A 142 25.44 3.83 30.25
CA GLY A 142 25.08 4.68 31.38
C GLY A 142 25.41 6.15 31.17
N MET A 143 26.50 6.45 30.44
CA MET A 143 26.84 7.81 30.06
C MET A 143 25.99 8.34 28.90
N LEU A 144 25.76 7.51 27.87
CA LEU A 144 24.90 7.88 26.75
C LEU A 144 23.47 8.20 27.21
N ALA A 145 22.96 7.49 28.21
CA ALA A 145 21.63 7.75 28.79
C ALA A 145 21.49 9.13 29.47
N LYS A 146 22.61 9.83 29.72
CA LYS A 146 22.61 11.21 30.24
C LYS A 146 22.52 12.26 29.14
N ILE A 147 22.72 11.87 27.88
CA ILE A 147 22.61 12.79 26.75
C ILE A 147 21.14 13.22 26.63
N PRO A 148 20.84 14.53 26.57
CA PRO A 148 19.47 15.02 26.37
C PRO A 148 18.80 14.35 25.15
N GLY A 149 17.57 13.89 25.33
CA GLY A 149 16.82 13.22 24.28
C GLY A 149 17.21 11.75 24.03
N TRP A 150 18.07 11.12 24.83
CA TRP A 150 18.33 9.68 24.72
C TRP A 150 17.06 8.86 25.00
N LEU A 151 16.78 7.86 24.15
CA LEU A 151 15.61 7.00 24.24
C LEU A 151 15.97 5.54 24.50
N ARG A 152 16.91 5.00 23.73
CA ARG A 152 17.28 3.57 23.79
C ARG A 152 18.67 3.33 23.21
N THR A 153 19.36 2.33 23.73
CA THR A 153 20.54 1.73 23.11
C THR A 153 20.31 0.24 22.95
N ARG A 154 20.49 -0.27 21.73
CA ARG A 154 20.46 -1.70 21.40
C ARG A 154 21.82 -2.13 20.88
N ARG A 155 22.27 -3.32 21.27
CA ARG A 155 23.56 -3.88 20.86
C ARG A 155 23.37 -5.23 20.19
N PHE A 156 24.07 -5.41 19.08
CA PHE A 156 23.91 -6.54 18.20
C PHE A 156 25.25 -7.12 17.74
N ARG A 157 25.23 -8.39 17.32
CA ARG A 157 26.32 -9.08 16.64
C ARG A 157 25.97 -9.32 15.19
N MET A 158 26.89 -9.03 14.28
CA MET A 158 26.68 -9.33 12.87
C MET A 158 26.63 -10.84 12.65
N VAL A 159 25.60 -11.29 11.93
CA VAL A 159 25.45 -12.70 11.53
C VAL A 159 25.47 -12.87 10.01
N VAL A 160 25.12 -11.81 9.27
CA VAL A 160 25.29 -11.75 7.81
C VAL A 160 25.86 -10.38 7.46
N GLY A 161 27.02 -10.39 6.81
CA GLY A 161 27.67 -9.20 6.29
C GLY A 161 27.04 -8.74 4.99
N GLY A 162 27.13 -7.43 4.76
CA GLY A 162 26.61 -6.79 3.55
C GLY A 162 27.62 -6.82 2.40
N VAL A 163 27.80 -5.69 1.70
CA VAL A 163 28.71 -5.59 0.54
C VAL A 163 30.14 -6.00 0.90
N ALA A 164 30.62 -5.62 2.09
CA ALA A 164 31.96 -5.95 2.57
C ALA A 164 32.10 -7.40 3.10
N GLY A 165 31.00 -8.17 3.19
CA GLY A 165 31.00 -9.52 3.76
C GLY A 165 31.16 -9.55 5.29
N MET A 166 31.41 -10.74 5.82
CA MET A 166 31.67 -10.97 7.24
C MET A 166 33.09 -10.52 7.62
N PRO A 167 33.33 -10.09 8.87
CA PRO A 167 34.69 -9.83 9.34
C PRO A 167 35.57 -11.10 9.24
N PRO A 168 36.90 -10.95 9.17
CA PRO A 168 37.83 -12.07 9.16
C PRO A 168 37.68 -12.98 10.39
N GLN A 169 38.11 -14.24 10.27
CA GLN A 169 38.11 -15.19 11.38
C GLN A 169 38.87 -14.65 12.60
N GLY A 170 38.33 -14.84 13.80
CA GLY A 170 38.89 -14.28 15.04
C GLY A 170 38.50 -12.83 15.30
N GLN A 171 37.67 -12.22 14.45
CA GLN A 171 37.10 -10.89 14.63
C GLN A 171 35.57 -10.92 14.64
N VAL A 172 34.99 -10.03 15.41
CA VAL A 172 33.55 -9.91 15.59
C VAL A 172 33.13 -8.48 15.29
N CYS A 173 32.10 -8.34 14.45
CA CYS A 173 31.47 -7.06 14.17
C CYS A 173 30.28 -6.84 15.11
N CYS A 174 30.37 -5.77 15.90
CA CYS A 174 29.40 -5.35 16.89
C CYS A 174 28.72 -4.07 16.42
N LEU A 175 27.40 -4.07 16.36
CA LEU A 175 26.61 -2.87 16.08
C LEU A 175 25.98 -2.37 17.37
N ALA A 176 26.10 -1.08 17.65
CA ALA A 176 25.28 -0.38 18.63
C ALA A 176 24.38 0.63 17.90
N VAL A 177 23.07 0.57 18.16
CA VAL A 177 22.11 1.55 17.66
C VAL A 177 21.60 2.37 18.83
N HIS A 178 21.84 3.67 18.76
CA HIS A 178 21.46 4.64 19.77
C HIS A 178 20.31 5.50 19.24
N ASP A 179 19.15 5.37 19.85
CA ASP A 179 17.92 6.05 19.49
C ASP A 179 17.78 7.35 20.32
N PHE A 180 17.46 8.45 19.65
CA PHE A 180 17.28 9.78 20.24
C PHE A 180 16.01 10.48 19.73
N GLU A 181 15.49 11.39 20.54
CA GLU A 181 14.46 12.37 20.15
C GLU A 181 14.97 13.27 19.01
N ALA A 182 14.05 13.93 18.28
CA ALA A 182 14.41 14.79 17.15
C ALA A 182 15.31 15.97 17.59
N THR A 183 14.96 16.57 18.73
CA THR A 183 15.82 17.53 19.43
C THR A 183 16.57 16.79 20.52
N ASN A 184 17.89 16.69 20.39
CA ASN A 184 18.71 15.92 21.30
C ASN A 184 20.09 16.57 21.52
N GLY A 185 20.85 16.00 22.46
CA GLY A 185 22.19 16.47 22.84
C GLY A 185 23.34 15.74 22.13
N LEU A 186 23.09 15.06 21.01
CA LEU A 186 24.19 14.52 20.21
C LEU A 186 25.15 15.64 19.83
N HIS A 187 26.45 15.33 19.89
CA HIS A 187 27.57 16.27 19.69
C HIS A 187 27.74 17.33 20.80
N GLY A 188 26.85 17.37 21.78
CA GLY A 188 26.93 18.23 22.95
C GLY A 188 27.91 17.74 24.04
N PRO A 189 28.01 18.47 25.17
CA PRO A 189 28.96 18.19 26.24
C PRO A 189 28.85 16.78 26.83
N GLU A 190 27.63 16.28 27.02
CA GLU A 190 27.35 14.96 27.58
C GLU A 190 27.75 13.85 26.61
N HIS A 191 27.56 14.07 25.31
CA HIS A 191 28.07 13.16 24.28
C HIS A 191 29.59 13.15 24.29
N GLN A 192 30.23 14.32 24.34
CA GLN A 192 31.69 14.43 24.45
C GLN A 192 32.21 13.71 25.69
N ALA A 193 31.58 13.89 26.85
CA ALA A 193 31.93 13.19 28.09
C ALA A 193 31.83 11.67 27.93
N ALA A 194 30.75 11.17 27.31
CA ALA A 194 30.55 9.74 27.05
C ALA A 194 31.59 9.12 26.09
N THR A 195 32.21 9.94 25.24
CA THR A 195 33.20 9.50 24.24
C THR A 195 34.66 9.76 24.61
N ASN A 196 34.93 10.35 25.79
CA ASN A 196 36.27 10.73 26.22
C ASN A 196 36.69 10.14 27.57
N THR A 197 36.01 9.09 28.05
CA THR A 197 36.45 8.38 29.26
C THR A 197 37.76 7.63 29.03
N PRO A 198 38.61 7.49 30.06
CA PRO A 198 39.83 6.68 29.96
C PRO A 198 39.55 5.25 29.47
N TRP A 199 38.48 4.60 29.95
CA TRP A 199 38.13 3.24 29.56
C TRP A 199 37.68 3.15 28.10
N ARG A 200 36.87 4.11 27.63
CA ARG A 200 36.52 4.20 26.20
C ARG A 200 37.77 4.35 25.35
N LEU A 201 38.68 5.26 25.71
CA LEU A 201 39.89 5.52 24.92
C LEU A 201 40.74 4.25 24.78
N ALA A 202 40.99 3.55 25.89
CA ALA A 202 41.69 2.26 25.89
C ALA A 202 40.94 1.18 25.07
N THR A 203 39.61 1.21 25.09
CA THR A 203 38.80 0.28 24.29
C THR A 203 38.91 0.57 22.79
N MET A 204 38.95 1.84 22.38
CA MET A 204 39.07 2.20 20.97
C MET A 204 40.42 1.82 20.35
N GLU A 205 41.50 1.78 21.14
CA GLU A 205 42.80 1.27 20.67
C GLU A 205 42.74 -0.19 20.20
N LYS A 206 41.75 -0.95 20.69
CA LYS A 206 41.52 -2.36 20.33
C LYS A 206 40.54 -2.54 19.16
N VAL A 207 39.86 -1.48 18.73
CA VAL A 207 38.90 -1.52 17.63
C VAL A 207 39.65 -1.53 16.30
N VAL A 208 39.42 -2.56 15.49
CA VAL A 208 40.09 -2.80 14.21
C VAL A 208 39.48 -1.97 13.08
N ALA A 209 38.16 -1.81 13.11
CA ALA A 209 37.42 -1.00 12.16
C ALA A 209 36.22 -0.36 12.85
N ARG A 210 35.89 0.87 12.47
CA ARG A 210 34.77 1.61 13.03
C ARG A 210 34.04 2.38 11.94
N GLU A 211 32.73 2.26 11.94
CA GLU A 211 31.81 3.04 11.12
C GLU A 211 30.78 3.68 12.05
N ARG A 212 30.44 4.95 11.81
CA ARG A 212 29.34 5.63 12.48
C ARG A 212 28.46 6.28 11.43
N ARG A 213 27.16 6.04 11.53
CA ARG A 213 26.14 6.62 10.66
C ARG A 213 25.07 7.31 11.48
N GLU A 214 24.59 8.46 11.01
CA GLU A 214 23.49 9.20 11.63
C GLU A 214 22.30 9.30 10.68
N TRP A 215 21.13 9.01 11.22
CA TRP A 215 19.92 8.76 10.47
C TRP A 215 18.75 9.54 11.09
N ALA A 216 17.98 10.26 10.28
CA ALA A 216 16.70 10.82 10.68
C ALA A 216 15.55 9.96 10.18
N HIS A 217 14.55 9.74 11.02
CA HIS A 217 13.34 9.00 10.65
C HIS A 217 12.65 9.66 9.47
N HIS A 218 12.18 8.84 8.55
CA HIS A 218 11.50 9.29 7.34
C HIS A 218 10.08 8.74 7.25
N LEU A 219 9.90 7.45 7.56
CA LEU A 219 8.61 6.76 7.43
C LEU A 219 8.60 5.48 8.27
N THR A 220 7.50 5.19 8.94
CA THR A 220 7.22 3.85 9.48
C THR A 220 6.32 3.11 8.49
N PHE A 221 6.71 1.90 8.10
CA PHE A 221 5.88 1.07 7.23
C PHE A 221 4.64 0.60 7.97
N THR A 222 3.51 0.65 7.29
CA THR A 222 2.32 -0.08 7.69
C THR A 222 2.23 -1.36 6.86
N ALA A 223 1.78 -2.46 7.47
CA ALA A 223 1.42 -3.63 6.70
C ALA A 223 0.27 -3.25 5.76
N LEU A 224 0.50 -3.36 4.44
CA LEU A 224 -0.61 -3.44 3.50
C LEU A 224 -1.34 -4.74 3.83
N LYS A 225 -2.67 -4.66 4.01
CA LYS A 225 -3.47 -5.82 4.43
C LYS A 225 -3.24 -7.01 3.49
N GLU A 226 -3.02 -6.78 2.19
CA GLU A 226 -2.36 -7.66 1.22
C GLU A 226 -1.65 -6.85 0.11
N PRO A 227 -0.56 -7.35 -0.52
CA PRO A 227 0.01 -6.68 -1.66
C PRO A 227 -0.98 -6.76 -2.82
N PRO A 228 -1.18 -5.67 -3.58
CA PRO A 228 -1.83 -5.78 -4.85
C PRO A 228 -0.97 -6.66 -5.77
N SER A 229 -1.54 -7.78 -6.21
CA SER A 229 -1.02 -8.59 -7.29
C SER A 229 -1.40 -7.95 -8.63
N SER A 230 -0.81 -8.40 -9.73
CA SER A 230 -1.26 -7.97 -11.06
C SER A 230 -1.43 -9.13 -12.01
N VAL A 231 -2.37 -8.95 -12.93
CA VAL A 231 -2.61 -9.81 -14.09
C VAL A 231 -2.43 -8.95 -15.33
N ILE A 232 -1.67 -9.44 -16.29
CA ILE A 232 -1.58 -8.82 -17.63
C ILE A 232 -2.62 -9.52 -18.52
N THR A 233 -3.52 -8.74 -19.09
CA THR A 233 -4.52 -9.21 -20.06
C THR A 233 -3.84 -9.62 -21.36
N THR A 234 -4.56 -10.34 -22.23
CA THR A 234 -4.01 -10.80 -23.51
C THR A 234 -3.62 -9.65 -24.45
N ASP A 235 -4.19 -8.47 -24.26
CA ASP A 235 -3.86 -7.25 -25.00
C ASP A 235 -2.87 -6.33 -24.27
N GLY A 236 -2.30 -6.77 -23.14
CA GLY A 236 -1.19 -6.06 -22.47
C GLY A 236 -1.60 -5.10 -21.35
N ALA A 237 -2.89 -4.91 -21.08
CA ALA A 237 -3.34 -4.10 -19.95
C ALA A 237 -2.99 -4.76 -18.60
N GLU A 238 -2.47 -3.96 -17.67
CA GLU A 238 -2.20 -4.42 -16.30
C GLU A 238 -3.42 -4.18 -15.39
N LEU A 239 -4.00 -5.26 -14.89
CA LEU A 239 -5.04 -5.25 -13.87
C LEU A 239 -4.40 -5.49 -12.50
N ARG A 240 -4.13 -4.40 -11.79
CA ARG A 240 -3.65 -4.45 -10.40
C ARG A 240 -4.82 -4.78 -9.48
N PHE A 241 -4.73 -5.84 -8.69
CA PHE A 241 -5.83 -6.35 -7.87
C PHE A 241 -5.40 -6.80 -6.48
N GLN A 242 -6.34 -6.87 -5.55
CA GLN A 242 -6.18 -7.39 -4.19
C GLN A 242 -7.29 -8.41 -3.91
N LEU A 243 -6.95 -9.56 -3.35
CA LEU A 243 -7.89 -10.67 -3.11
C LEU A 243 -7.81 -11.16 -1.65
N GLU A 244 -8.57 -10.49 -0.79
CA GLU A 244 -8.42 -10.58 0.66
C GLU A 244 -9.55 -11.40 1.31
N GLY A 245 -9.30 -11.95 2.49
CA GLY A 245 -10.29 -12.71 3.27
C GLY A 245 -10.02 -14.22 3.24
N ASN A 246 -10.91 -15.00 3.90
CA ASN A 246 -10.75 -16.44 3.98
C ASN A 246 -10.89 -17.09 2.59
N PRO A 247 -9.93 -17.91 2.12
CA PRO A 247 -10.01 -18.58 0.83
C PRO A 247 -11.23 -19.49 0.64
N ALA A 248 -11.87 -19.94 1.72
CA ALA A 248 -13.07 -20.77 1.68
C ALA A 248 -14.36 -19.96 1.52
N ASP A 249 -14.31 -18.64 1.69
CA ASP A 249 -15.50 -17.79 1.64
C ASP A 249 -15.92 -17.47 0.19
N PRO A 250 -17.23 -17.25 -0.04
CA PRO A 250 -17.72 -16.76 -1.32
C PRO A 250 -17.07 -15.43 -1.71
N VAL A 251 -16.75 -15.26 -3.00
CA VAL A 251 -16.03 -14.08 -3.51
C VAL A 251 -16.98 -12.97 -3.91
N VAL A 252 -16.80 -11.79 -3.33
CA VAL A 252 -17.43 -10.54 -3.75
C VAL A 252 -16.40 -9.66 -4.45
N VAL A 253 -16.73 -9.19 -5.65
CA VAL A 253 -15.87 -8.33 -6.46
C VAL A 253 -16.30 -6.87 -6.35
N CYS A 254 -15.37 -5.94 -6.18
CA CYS A 254 -15.64 -4.50 -6.22
C CYS A 254 -14.99 -3.85 -7.45
N VAL A 255 -15.78 -3.10 -8.22
CA VAL A 255 -15.40 -2.44 -9.48
C VAL A 255 -15.55 -0.93 -9.34
N ASN A 256 -14.48 -0.19 -9.61
CA ASN A 256 -14.38 1.20 -9.19
C ASN A 256 -15.12 2.17 -10.13
N SER A 257 -15.29 3.41 -9.66
CA SER A 257 -15.64 4.53 -10.52
C SER A 257 -14.49 4.84 -11.49
N ILE A 258 -14.77 5.59 -12.55
CA ILE A 258 -13.72 6.20 -13.36
C ILE A 258 -12.78 7.03 -12.45
N LEU A 259 -11.51 7.23 -12.83
CA LEU A 259 -10.53 8.05 -12.08
C LEU A 259 -10.20 7.57 -10.66
N THR A 260 -10.70 6.43 -10.21
CA THR A 260 -10.48 5.93 -8.85
C THR A 260 -9.80 4.56 -8.86
N ASN A 261 -9.12 4.22 -7.77
CA ASN A 261 -8.51 2.90 -7.57
C ASN A 261 -9.31 2.06 -6.58
N PHE A 262 -8.91 0.79 -6.42
CA PHE A 262 -9.64 -0.16 -5.59
C PHE A 262 -9.74 0.21 -4.11
N ALA A 263 -8.96 1.18 -3.62
CA ALA A 263 -9.03 1.64 -2.23
C ALA A 263 -10.31 2.45 -1.94
N ILE A 264 -11.11 2.86 -2.94
CA ILE A 264 -12.45 3.41 -2.67
C ILE A 264 -13.39 2.40 -1.97
N TRP A 265 -13.02 1.12 -2.00
CA TRP A 265 -13.79 0.04 -1.40
C TRP A 265 -13.21 -0.48 -0.09
N ASP A 266 -12.20 0.17 0.51
CA ASP A 266 -11.53 -0.35 1.72
C ASP A 266 -12.51 -0.68 2.86
N ASP A 267 -13.43 0.24 3.17
CA ASP A 267 -14.38 0.08 4.26
C ASP A 267 -15.45 -0.95 3.93
N VAL A 268 -15.95 -0.95 2.68
CA VAL A 268 -16.90 -1.96 2.20
C VAL A 268 -16.27 -3.35 2.26
N ALA A 269 -15.01 -3.48 1.85
CA ALA A 269 -14.28 -4.74 1.91
C ALA A 269 -14.05 -5.19 3.36
N ALA A 270 -13.80 -4.26 4.29
CA ALA A 270 -13.73 -4.57 5.71
C ALA A 270 -15.08 -5.09 6.25
N ALA A 271 -16.19 -4.44 5.91
CA ALA A 271 -17.54 -4.86 6.31
C ALA A 271 -17.94 -6.24 5.73
N LEU A 272 -17.56 -6.53 4.49
CA LEU A 272 -17.75 -7.83 3.85
C LEU A 272 -16.96 -8.95 4.55
N ARG A 273 -15.69 -8.69 4.90
CA ARG A 273 -14.83 -9.67 5.56
C ARG A 273 -15.17 -9.89 7.04
N SER A 274 -15.76 -8.91 7.71
CA SER A 274 -16.21 -9.04 9.09
C SER A 274 -17.60 -9.68 9.22
N GLY A 275 -18.31 -9.86 8.10
CA GLY A 275 -19.68 -10.37 8.07
C GLY A 275 -20.75 -9.32 8.38
N ALA A 276 -20.37 -8.05 8.56
CA ALA A 276 -21.32 -6.96 8.82
C ALA A 276 -22.32 -6.75 7.67
N ALA A 277 -21.89 -7.03 6.44
CA ALA A 277 -22.72 -6.95 5.23
C ALA A 277 -23.60 -8.21 5.00
N SER A 278 -23.78 -9.09 5.99
CA SER A 278 -24.68 -10.25 5.90
C SER A 278 -25.58 -10.35 7.14
N PRO A 279 -26.87 -10.70 7.00
CA PRO A 279 -27.77 -10.86 8.14
C PRO A 279 -27.42 -12.10 8.99
N THR A 280 -26.69 -13.05 8.41
CA THR A 280 -26.25 -14.30 9.06
C THR A 280 -24.84 -14.21 9.64
N GLY A 281 -24.14 -13.08 9.42
CA GLY A 281 -22.71 -12.96 9.73
C GLY A 281 -21.80 -13.68 8.75
N GLN A 282 -22.30 -14.11 7.58
CA GLN A 282 -21.47 -14.69 6.51
C GLN A 282 -20.37 -13.71 6.12
N THR A 283 -19.13 -14.16 6.22
CA THR A 283 -17.95 -13.44 5.73
C THR A 283 -17.74 -13.70 4.25
N PHE A 284 -17.20 -12.72 3.54
CA PHE A 284 -16.89 -12.83 2.12
C PHE A 284 -15.40 -12.63 1.89
N ARG A 285 -14.87 -13.36 0.90
CA ARG A 285 -13.58 -13.04 0.30
C ARG A 285 -13.78 -11.88 -0.68
N THR A 286 -12.93 -10.87 -0.65
CA THR A 286 -13.11 -9.63 -1.42
C THR A 286 -12.05 -9.51 -2.50
N LEU A 287 -12.46 -9.52 -3.77
CA LEU A 287 -11.62 -9.19 -4.92
C LEU A 287 -11.85 -7.72 -5.28
N ARG A 288 -10.79 -6.91 -5.29
CA ARG A 288 -10.86 -5.52 -5.75
C ARG A 288 -9.75 -5.28 -6.75
N TYR A 289 -9.99 -4.50 -7.79
CA TYR A 289 -8.97 -4.26 -8.80
C TYR A 289 -9.09 -2.88 -9.42
N ASN A 290 -7.99 -2.39 -9.97
CA ASN A 290 -7.97 -1.20 -10.78
C ASN A 290 -8.40 -1.61 -12.18
N SER A 291 -9.54 -1.08 -12.63
CA SER A 291 -9.95 -1.18 -14.03
C SER A 291 -8.85 -0.62 -14.93
N ARG A 292 -8.75 -1.17 -16.15
CA ARG A 292 -7.85 -0.61 -17.17
C ARG A 292 -8.07 0.90 -17.32
N GLY A 293 -6.98 1.61 -17.58
CA GLY A 293 -6.98 3.07 -17.71
C GLY A 293 -6.90 3.86 -16.39
N TYR A 294 -6.85 3.21 -15.22
CA TYR A 294 -6.49 3.95 -13.99
C TYR A 294 -4.99 4.30 -13.96
N ALA A 295 -4.12 3.29 -14.14
CA ALA A 295 -2.68 3.45 -14.30
C ALA A 295 -2.30 3.49 -15.79
N GLN A 296 -1.06 3.90 -16.09
CA GLN A 296 -0.52 3.91 -17.46
C GLN A 296 -0.70 2.54 -18.12
N GLN A 297 -1.27 2.54 -19.33
CA GLN A 297 -1.54 1.34 -20.11
C GLN A 297 -0.42 1.05 -21.10
N ASP A 298 -0.30 -0.20 -21.53
CA ASP A 298 0.56 -0.58 -22.65
C ASP A 298 0.02 0.06 -23.94
N GLN A 299 0.92 0.56 -24.81
CA GLN A 299 0.54 1.22 -26.06
C GLN A 299 -0.24 0.32 -27.03
N ASN A 300 -0.15 -1.00 -26.87
CA ASN A 300 -0.85 -1.98 -27.70
C ASN A 300 -2.21 -2.40 -27.13
N SER A 301 -2.64 -1.83 -25.99
CA SER A 301 -3.92 -2.17 -25.36
C SER A 301 -5.10 -1.78 -26.26
N ASN A 302 -6.15 -2.61 -26.27
CA ASN A 302 -7.36 -2.28 -27.02
C ASN A 302 -8.06 -1.04 -26.43
N PRO A 303 -8.79 -0.26 -27.26
CA PRO A 303 -9.60 0.85 -26.79
C PRO A 303 -10.62 0.41 -25.72
N THR A 304 -10.76 1.19 -24.65
CA THR A 304 -11.71 0.84 -23.58
C THR A 304 -13.15 0.87 -24.11
N ARG A 305 -13.89 -0.20 -23.85
CA ARG A 305 -15.34 -0.34 -24.05
C ARG A 305 -15.92 -1.15 -22.90
N PHE A 306 -17.21 -1.00 -22.59
CA PHE A 306 -17.83 -1.78 -21.51
C PHE A 306 -17.80 -3.29 -21.73
N ASP A 307 -17.80 -3.75 -22.98
CA ASP A 307 -17.61 -5.18 -23.29
C ASP A 307 -16.21 -5.64 -22.86
N LEU A 308 -15.18 -4.84 -23.14
CA LEU A 308 -13.81 -5.14 -22.73
C LEU A 308 -13.62 -5.05 -21.21
N LEU A 309 -14.26 -4.10 -20.53
CA LEU A 309 -14.23 -4.01 -19.07
C LEU A 309 -14.89 -5.23 -18.38
N ALA A 310 -15.96 -5.77 -18.97
CA ALA A 310 -16.58 -7.00 -18.50
C ALA A 310 -15.71 -8.23 -18.78
N ASP A 311 -15.05 -8.29 -19.93
CA ASP A 311 -14.15 -9.37 -20.30
C ASP A 311 -12.85 -9.36 -19.47
N ASP A 312 -12.35 -8.18 -19.10
CA ASP A 312 -11.24 -8.04 -18.15
C ASP A 312 -11.58 -8.65 -16.78
N LEU A 313 -12.80 -8.43 -16.30
CA LEU A 313 -13.26 -9.01 -15.05
C LEU A 313 -13.36 -10.53 -15.16
N GLU A 314 -13.89 -11.04 -16.27
CA GLU A 314 -13.94 -12.48 -16.55
C GLU A 314 -12.54 -13.10 -16.55
N TYR A 315 -11.61 -12.47 -17.26
CA TYR A 315 -10.23 -12.91 -17.35
C TYR A 315 -9.55 -12.89 -15.97
N LEU A 316 -9.74 -11.80 -15.20
CA LEU A 316 -9.19 -11.70 -13.84
C LEU A 316 -9.71 -12.83 -12.95
N LEU A 317 -11.01 -13.10 -12.96
CA LEU A 317 -11.64 -14.19 -12.18
C LEU A 317 -11.02 -15.55 -12.52
N ASP A 318 -10.80 -15.86 -13.79
CA ASP A 318 -10.15 -17.09 -14.22
C ASP A 318 -8.69 -17.17 -13.73
N ARG A 319 -7.95 -16.06 -13.82
CA ARG A 319 -6.56 -16.00 -13.37
C ARG A 319 -6.39 -16.15 -11.87
N VAL A 320 -7.38 -15.73 -11.08
CA VAL A 320 -7.36 -15.89 -9.61
C VAL A 320 -8.08 -17.16 -9.13
N GLY A 321 -8.58 -17.99 -10.05
CA GLY A 321 -9.23 -19.27 -9.73
C GLY A 321 -10.62 -19.12 -9.10
N VAL A 322 -11.38 -18.09 -9.49
CA VAL A 322 -12.74 -17.83 -9.02
C VAL A 322 -13.72 -18.17 -10.14
N PRO A 323 -14.31 -19.38 -10.15
CA PRO A 323 -15.17 -19.82 -11.26
C PRO A 323 -16.49 -19.05 -11.35
N ARG A 324 -17.00 -18.57 -10.20
CA ARG A 324 -18.24 -17.80 -10.11
C ARG A 324 -18.15 -16.80 -8.94
N ALA A 325 -18.34 -15.53 -9.23
CA ALA A 325 -18.44 -14.49 -8.20
C ALA A 325 -19.81 -14.56 -7.51
N HIS A 326 -19.80 -14.47 -6.18
CA HIS A 326 -21.02 -14.37 -5.39
C HIS A 326 -21.76 -13.06 -5.69
N ALA A 327 -21.02 -11.96 -5.75
CA ALA A 327 -21.56 -10.68 -6.22
C ALA A 327 -20.49 -9.84 -6.91
N VAL A 328 -20.90 -8.99 -7.85
CA VAL A 328 -20.08 -7.91 -8.41
C VAL A 328 -20.74 -6.58 -8.03
N LEU A 329 -20.02 -5.76 -7.26
CA LEU A 329 -20.44 -4.45 -6.79
C LEU A 329 -19.70 -3.40 -7.61
N GLY A 330 -20.43 -2.55 -8.31
CA GLY A 330 -19.85 -1.53 -9.16
C GLY A 330 -20.47 -0.16 -8.92
N VAL A 331 -19.65 0.89 -8.97
CA VAL A 331 -20.10 2.28 -8.92
C VAL A 331 -19.77 3.02 -10.20
N SER A 332 -20.69 3.84 -10.73
CA SER A 332 -20.48 4.64 -11.94
C SER A 332 -20.05 3.78 -13.12
N MET A 333 -18.86 4.00 -13.70
CA MET A 333 -18.28 3.12 -14.72
C MET A 333 -18.23 1.64 -14.27
N GLY A 334 -17.91 1.38 -13.00
CA GLY A 334 -17.97 0.05 -12.43
C GLY A 334 -19.40 -0.50 -12.34
N GLY A 335 -20.41 0.34 -12.11
CA GLY A 335 -21.82 -0.04 -12.09
C GLY A 335 -22.31 -0.49 -13.47
N VAL A 336 -21.94 0.25 -14.52
CA VAL A 336 -22.18 -0.17 -15.91
C VAL A 336 -21.45 -1.47 -16.23
N THR A 337 -20.22 -1.62 -15.75
CA THR A 337 -19.43 -2.85 -15.91
C THR A 337 -20.10 -4.04 -15.23
N ALA A 338 -20.67 -3.87 -14.02
CA ALA A 338 -21.39 -4.91 -13.30
C ALA A 338 -22.65 -5.37 -14.06
N ILE A 339 -23.44 -4.43 -14.60
CA ILE A 339 -24.60 -4.73 -15.46
C ILE A 339 -24.15 -5.46 -16.73
N ASN A 340 -23.10 -4.96 -17.41
CA ASN A 340 -22.62 -5.58 -18.64
C ASN A 340 -21.99 -6.96 -18.39
N PHE A 341 -21.41 -7.20 -17.22
CA PHE A 341 -20.93 -8.52 -16.80
C PHE A 341 -22.11 -9.49 -16.61
N ALA A 342 -23.23 -9.05 -16.03
CA ALA A 342 -24.44 -9.86 -15.91
C ALA A 342 -25.05 -10.22 -17.29
N ILE A 343 -24.91 -9.33 -18.28
CA ILE A 343 -25.34 -9.58 -19.67
C ILE A 343 -24.44 -10.60 -20.36
N ARG A 344 -23.12 -10.42 -20.28
CA ARG A 344 -22.14 -11.17 -21.08
C ARG A 344 -21.71 -12.49 -20.44
N HIS A 345 -21.62 -12.53 -19.12
CA HIS A 345 -21.05 -13.63 -18.35
C HIS A 345 -22.00 -14.15 -17.25
N PRO A 346 -23.31 -14.37 -17.52
CA PRO A 346 -24.30 -14.69 -16.49
C PRO A 346 -23.97 -15.97 -15.69
N ALA A 347 -23.29 -16.94 -16.31
CA ALA A 347 -22.87 -18.17 -15.63
C ALA A 347 -21.77 -17.94 -14.56
N LYS A 348 -20.99 -16.86 -14.68
CA LYS A 348 -19.91 -16.50 -13.76
C LYS A 348 -20.35 -15.55 -12.64
N LEU A 349 -21.64 -15.21 -12.57
CA LEU A 349 -22.20 -14.28 -11.60
C LEU A 349 -23.39 -14.88 -10.84
N ALA A 350 -23.50 -14.61 -9.55
CA ALA A 350 -24.68 -14.96 -8.76
C ALA A 350 -25.58 -13.75 -8.46
N LYS A 351 -25.00 -12.58 -8.22
CA LYS A 351 -25.72 -11.32 -7.94
C LYS A 351 -24.92 -10.14 -8.50
N PHE A 352 -25.58 -9.02 -8.81
CA PHE A 352 -24.87 -7.76 -9.08
C PHE A 352 -25.41 -6.60 -8.27
N VAL A 353 -24.56 -5.63 -7.98
CA VAL A 353 -24.93 -4.33 -7.41
C VAL A 353 -24.41 -3.25 -8.33
N ALA A 354 -25.30 -2.40 -8.83
CA ALA A 354 -24.95 -1.25 -9.66
C ALA A 354 -25.31 0.03 -8.92
N CYS A 355 -24.30 0.89 -8.71
CA CYS A 355 -24.39 2.10 -7.93
C CYS A 355 -24.13 3.33 -8.81
N ASP A 356 -24.98 4.34 -8.74
CA ASP A 356 -24.76 5.67 -9.35
C ASP A 356 -24.24 5.64 -10.79
N CYS A 357 -24.92 4.87 -11.65
CA CYS A 357 -24.54 4.66 -13.04
C CYS A 357 -25.72 4.82 -13.99
N ASN A 358 -25.47 4.88 -15.30
CA ASN A 358 -26.52 4.86 -16.33
C ASN A 358 -26.38 3.62 -17.23
N VAL A 359 -27.43 3.23 -17.95
CA VAL A 359 -27.42 2.07 -18.88
C VAL A 359 -27.12 2.47 -20.33
N ALA A 360 -27.07 3.76 -20.62
CA ALA A 360 -26.65 4.29 -21.91
C ALA A 360 -25.97 5.65 -21.74
N ALA A 361 -25.06 5.96 -22.66
CA ALA A 361 -24.47 7.29 -22.77
C ALA A 361 -25.56 8.30 -23.17
N GLY A 362 -25.64 9.41 -22.43
CA GLY A 362 -26.52 10.53 -22.80
C GLY A 362 -25.87 11.37 -23.90
N ALA A 363 -26.65 11.86 -24.87
CA ALA A 363 -26.13 12.71 -25.94
C ALA A 363 -25.41 13.98 -25.43
N ALA A 364 -25.83 14.52 -24.27
CA ALA A 364 -25.19 15.66 -23.62
C ALA A 364 -23.83 15.33 -22.96
N ASN A 365 -23.47 14.05 -22.80
CA ASN A 365 -22.25 13.65 -22.12
C ASN A 365 -21.00 13.89 -22.97
N ASN A 366 -21.10 13.89 -24.30
CA ASN A 366 -19.92 13.94 -25.17
C ASN A 366 -19.13 15.25 -24.99
N GLN A 367 -19.81 16.40 -24.96
CA GLN A 367 -19.14 17.68 -24.72
C GLN A 367 -18.58 17.75 -23.30
N ALA A 368 -19.36 17.31 -22.30
CA ALA A 368 -18.90 17.34 -20.91
C ALA A 368 -17.66 16.46 -20.67
N TRP A 369 -17.53 15.33 -21.37
CA TRP A 369 -16.32 14.50 -21.33
C TRP A 369 -15.17 15.13 -22.09
N ALA A 370 -15.42 15.73 -23.27
CA ALA A 370 -14.40 16.47 -24.02
C ALA A 370 -13.82 17.62 -23.17
N ASP A 371 -14.66 18.43 -22.54
CA ASP A 371 -14.23 19.54 -21.67
C ASP A 371 -13.36 19.06 -20.49
N ARG A 372 -13.68 17.87 -19.92
CA ARG A 372 -12.89 17.27 -18.83
C ARG A 372 -11.54 16.73 -19.32
N ILE A 373 -11.50 16.14 -20.51
CA ILE A 373 -10.25 15.71 -21.16
C ILE A 373 -9.37 16.92 -21.44
N ASP A 374 -9.95 17.99 -21.98
CA ASP A 374 -9.24 19.23 -22.27
C ASP A 374 -8.68 19.84 -20.98
N LEU A 375 -9.47 19.92 -19.90
CA LEU A 375 -9.00 20.39 -18.59
C LEU A 375 -7.84 19.53 -18.05
N ALA A 376 -7.94 18.20 -18.13
CA ALA A 376 -6.87 17.31 -17.68
C ALA A 376 -5.58 17.50 -18.49
N LYS A 377 -5.70 17.74 -19.80
CA LYS A 377 -4.55 17.95 -20.70
C LYS A 377 -3.94 19.35 -20.55
N SER A 378 -4.74 20.38 -20.31
CA SER A 378 -4.28 21.77 -20.23
C SER A 378 -3.78 22.17 -18.83
N GLU A 379 -4.48 21.73 -17.78
CA GLU A 379 -4.23 22.14 -16.38
C GLU A 379 -3.81 20.98 -15.47
N GLY A 380 -3.82 19.75 -15.99
CA GLY A 380 -3.38 18.55 -15.27
C GLY A 380 -4.49 17.88 -14.45
N MET A 381 -4.19 16.68 -13.98
CA MET A 381 -5.11 15.87 -13.15
C MET A 381 -5.54 16.55 -11.85
N PRO A 382 -4.71 17.36 -11.15
CA PRO A 382 -5.17 18.08 -9.96
C PRO A 382 -6.31 19.08 -10.21
N ALA A 383 -6.30 19.78 -11.34
CA ALA A 383 -7.38 20.67 -11.71
C ALA A 383 -8.69 19.89 -11.97
N LEU A 384 -8.59 18.78 -12.71
CA LEU A 384 -9.73 17.88 -12.94
C LEU A 384 -10.24 17.24 -11.64
N ALA A 385 -9.33 16.85 -10.75
CA ALA A 385 -9.65 16.21 -9.47
C ALA A 385 -10.53 17.12 -8.62
N LYS A 386 -10.12 18.38 -8.45
CA LYS A 386 -10.89 19.37 -7.68
C LYS A 386 -12.34 19.47 -8.16
N VAL A 387 -12.55 19.75 -9.44
CA VAL A 387 -13.92 19.93 -9.99
C VAL A 387 -14.73 18.63 -10.00
N THR A 388 -14.06 17.48 -10.13
CA THR A 388 -14.73 16.17 -10.17
C THR A 388 -15.19 15.74 -8.79
N VAL A 389 -14.31 15.85 -7.79
CA VAL A 389 -14.59 15.39 -6.42
C VAL A 389 -15.55 16.35 -5.71
N GLU A 390 -15.43 17.67 -5.91
CA GLU A 390 -16.43 18.65 -5.45
C GLU A 390 -17.83 18.34 -5.96
N ARG A 391 -17.96 17.87 -7.22
CA ARG A 391 -19.26 17.47 -7.81
C ARG A 391 -19.77 16.13 -7.27
N TRP A 392 -18.87 15.17 -7.01
CA TRP A 392 -19.26 13.83 -6.58
C TRP A 392 -19.76 13.78 -5.14
N PHE A 393 -19.19 14.59 -4.26
CA PHE A 393 -19.59 14.64 -2.86
C PHE A 393 -20.64 15.71 -2.62
N THR A 394 -21.56 15.44 -1.71
CA THR A 394 -22.46 16.47 -1.19
C THR A 394 -21.66 17.57 -0.47
N PRO A 395 -22.14 18.82 -0.44
CA PRO A 395 -21.45 19.91 0.24
C PRO A 395 -21.12 19.63 1.72
N ALA A 396 -21.93 18.79 2.39
CA ALA A 396 -21.73 18.43 3.79
C ALA A 396 -20.49 17.53 4.01
N ASN A 397 -20.01 16.83 2.98
CA ASN A 397 -18.87 15.92 3.06
C ASN A 397 -17.59 16.48 2.41
N HIS A 398 -17.60 17.72 1.93
CA HIS A 398 -16.41 18.39 1.42
C HIS A 398 -15.36 18.55 2.53
N GLY A 399 -14.11 18.17 2.26
CA GLY A 399 -13.00 18.19 3.23
C GLY A 399 -13.01 17.03 4.25
N SER A 400 -13.91 16.05 4.11
CA SER A 400 -13.83 14.80 4.89
C SER A 400 -12.63 13.94 4.50
N GLU A 401 -12.23 12.99 5.34
CA GLU A 401 -11.15 12.04 5.00
C GLU A 401 -11.41 11.30 3.68
N ASN A 402 -12.67 10.90 3.44
CA ASN A 402 -13.07 10.23 2.20
C ASN A 402 -13.05 11.17 0.98
N PHE A 403 -13.32 12.46 1.17
CA PHE A 403 -13.18 13.47 0.14
C PHE A 403 -11.71 13.62 -0.27
N GLU A 404 -10.80 13.83 0.70
CA GLU A 404 -9.36 13.98 0.45
C GLU A 404 -8.74 12.71 -0.13
N LYS A 405 -9.16 11.54 0.37
CA LYS A 405 -8.77 10.24 -0.18
C LYS A 405 -9.17 10.12 -1.65
N THR A 406 -10.38 10.53 -2.01
CA THR A 406 -10.85 10.47 -3.40
C THR A 406 -10.11 11.48 -4.28
N LEU A 407 -9.84 12.69 -3.76
CA LEU A 407 -9.06 13.71 -4.45
C LEU A 407 -7.69 13.18 -4.85
N ALA A 408 -6.94 12.61 -3.89
CA ALA A 408 -5.62 12.02 -4.14
C ALA A 408 -5.65 10.89 -5.17
N MET A 409 -6.73 10.09 -5.21
CA MET A 409 -6.87 9.03 -6.22
C MET A 409 -7.04 9.59 -7.63
N VAL A 410 -7.85 10.65 -7.79
CA VAL A 410 -8.10 11.28 -9.08
C VAL A 410 -6.87 12.05 -9.56
N GLU A 411 -6.16 12.72 -8.65
CA GLU A 411 -4.89 13.40 -8.93
C GLU A 411 -3.83 12.45 -9.50
N ALA A 412 -3.78 11.21 -9.00
CA ALA A 412 -2.82 10.19 -9.39
C ALA A 412 -3.21 9.39 -10.65
N ALA A 413 -4.43 9.57 -11.19
CA ALA A 413 -4.90 8.80 -12.33
C ALA A 413 -4.17 9.21 -13.63
N SER A 414 -4.01 8.27 -14.56
CA SER A 414 -3.39 8.53 -15.87
C SER A 414 -4.29 9.40 -16.76
N ILE A 415 -3.73 10.44 -17.38
CA ILE A 415 -4.44 11.26 -18.38
C ILE A 415 -4.84 10.40 -19.60
N ASP A 416 -3.90 9.62 -20.15
CA ASP A 416 -4.16 8.75 -21.31
C ASP A 416 -5.23 7.70 -20.98
N GLY A 417 -5.13 7.09 -19.80
CA GLY A 417 -6.11 6.12 -19.33
C GLY A 417 -7.49 6.75 -19.06
N PHE A 418 -7.52 7.97 -18.53
CA PHE A 418 -8.74 8.74 -18.37
C PHE A 418 -9.42 9.03 -19.71
N GLU A 419 -8.67 9.45 -20.73
CA GLU A 419 -9.20 9.72 -22.07
C GLU A 419 -9.86 8.48 -22.69
N GLN A 420 -9.22 7.32 -22.58
CA GLN A 420 -9.80 6.05 -23.05
C GLN A 420 -11.10 5.70 -22.31
N ASN A 421 -11.12 5.84 -20.97
CA ASN A 421 -12.29 5.54 -20.15
C ASN A 421 -13.43 6.54 -20.39
N ALA A 422 -13.11 7.81 -20.61
CA ALA A 422 -14.09 8.83 -21.02
C ALA A 422 -14.69 8.51 -22.39
N GLY A 423 -13.86 8.04 -23.34
CA GLY A 423 -14.32 7.55 -24.64
C GLY A 423 -15.35 6.41 -24.52
N ALA A 424 -15.15 5.47 -23.61
CA ALA A 424 -16.12 4.41 -23.32
C ALA A 424 -17.46 4.96 -22.78
N LEU A 425 -17.40 5.99 -21.93
CA LEU A 425 -18.58 6.64 -21.34
C LEU A 425 -19.34 7.57 -22.31
N CYS A 426 -18.72 7.95 -23.43
CA CYS A 426 -19.36 8.68 -24.52
C CYS A 426 -20.20 7.78 -25.44
N ASN A 427 -19.91 6.48 -25.50
CA ASN A 427 -20.47 5.62 -26.53
C ASN A 427 -20.77 4.20 -26.03
N TYR A 428 -21.91 4.05 -25.34
CA TYR A 428 -22.47 2.76 -24.97
C TYR A 428 -23.99 2.84 -24.87
N ASP A 429 -24.67 1.73 -25.17
CA ASP A 429 -26.10 1.57 -24.98
C ASP A 429 -26.40 0.10 -24.64
N LEU A 430 -26.90 -0.13 -23.43
CA LEU A 430 -27.27 -1.46 -22.93
C LEU A 430 -28.79 -1.69 -22.91
N LYS A 431 -29.62 -0.69 -23.25
CA LYS A 431 -31.08 -0.71 -23.00
C LYS A 431 -31.75 -1.95 -23.57
N ASP A 432 -31.43 -2.30 -24.81
CA ASP A 432 -32.06 -3.43 -25.52
C ASP A 432 -31.66 -4.80 -24.94
N LYS A 433 -30.63 -4.85 -24.10
CA LYS A 433 -30.12 -6.09 -23.48
C LYS A 433 -30.65 -6.29 -22.06
N LEU A 434 -31.21 -5.26 -21.42
CA LEU A 434 -31.61 -5.27 -20.00
C LEU A 434 -32.69 -6.32 -19.70
N ALA A 435 -33.65 -6.49 -20.61
CA ALA A 435 -34.76 -7.44 -20.43
C ALA A 435 -34.30 -8.91 -20.39
N GLY A 436 -33.11 -9.22 -20.91
CA GLY A 436 -32.53 -10.56 -20.90
C GLY A 436 -31.68 -10.88 -19.67
N ILE A 437 -31.51 -9.94 -18.72
CA ILE A 437 -30.73 -10.19 -17.51
C ILE A 437 -31.56 -11.03 -16.53
N GLU A 438 -31.10 -12.25 -16.27
CA GLU A 438 -31.70 -13.16 -15.28
C GLU A 438 -31.01 -13.10 -13.91
N THR A 439 -29.82 -12.50 -13.84
CA THR A 439 -29.06 -12.41 -12.59
C THR A 439 -29.73 -11.44 -11.63
N PRO A 440 -30.03 -11.83 -10.38
CA PRO A 440 -30.58 -10.91 -9.38
C PRO A 440 -29.70 -9.67 -9.17
N GLY A 441 -30.32 -8.50 -9.10
CA GLY A 441 -29.59 -7.23 -9.00
C GLY A 441 -30.11 -6.30 -7.90
N LEU A 442 -29.21 -5.46 -7.40
CA LEU A 442 -29.52 -4.34 -6.52
C LEU A 442 -29.02 -3.05 -7.16
N LEU A 443 -29.92 -2.10 -7.34
CA LEU A 443 -29.63 -0.76 -7.83
C LEU A 443 -29.54 0.17 -6.62
N ILE A 444 -28.45 0.92 -6.50
CA ILE A 444 -28.23 1.88 -5.41
C ILE A 444 -27.94 3.25 -6.04
N ALA A 445 -28.48 4.32 -5.46
CA ALA A 445 -28.06 5.67 -5.82
C ALA A 445 -28.00 6.56 -4.59
N GLY A 446 -27.02 7.47 -4.55
CA GLY A 446 -27.02 8.56 -3.58
C GLY A 446 -28.13 9.56 -3.91
N GLU A 447 -28.90 9.96 -2.90
CA GLU A 447 -30.01 10.91 -3.07
C GLU A 447 -29.59 12.23 -3.73
N GLY A 448 -28.36 12.67 -3.50
CA GLY A 448 -27.79 13.90 -4.04
C GLY A 448 -27.16 13.77 -5.43
N ASP A 449 -27.15 12.59 -6.06
CA ASP A 449 -26.49 12.40 -7.36
C ASP A 449 -27.35 12.84 -8.57
N GLY A 450 -27.75 14.11 -8.55
CA GLY A 450 -28.52 14.74 -9.61
C GLY A 450 -29.79 13.97 -9.97
N LYS A 451 -29.90 13.51 -11.23
CA LYS A 451 -31.06 12.76 -11.74
C LYS A 451 -30.86 11.23 -11.71
N LEU A 452 -29.69 10.74 -11.30
CA LEU A 452 -29.40 9.31 -11.35
C LEU A 452 -30.36 8.46 -10.50
N PRO A 453 -30.78 8.87 -9.29
CA PRO A 453 -31.77 8.10 -8.52
C PRO A 453 -33.07 7.82 -9.29
N GLU A 454 -33.64 8.84 -9.95
CA GLU A 454 -34.86 8.69 -10.75
C GLU A 454 -34.63 7.84 -12.01
N VAL A 455 -33.50 8.05 -12.68
CA VAL A 455 -33.11 7.31 -13.90
C VAL A 455 -32.90 5.82 -13.60
N MET A 456 -32.17 5.50 -12.53
CA MET A 456 -31.87 4.12 -12.13
C MET A 456 -33.12 3.35 -11.70
N GLN A 457 -34.06 4.01 -11.00
CA GLN A 457 -35.35 3.41 -10.66
C GLN A 457 -36.12 2.96 -11.92
N GLY A 458 -35.89 3.62 -13.06
CA GLY A 458 -36.54 3.35 -14.35
C GLY A 458 -35.84 2.34 -15.26
N PHE A 459 -34.74 1.68 -14.85
CA PHE A 459 -34.00 0.78 -15.74
C PHE A 459 -34.78 -0.44 -16.23
N GLY A 460 -35.78 -0.89 -15.49
CA GLY A 460 -36.64 -2.01 -15.91
C GLY A 460 -35.90 -3.37 -16.01
N ILE A 461 -34.78 -3.55 -15.31
CA ILE A 461 -34.06 -4.82 -15.27
C ILE A 461 -34.86 -5.82 -14.41
N PRO A 462 -35.24 -7.01 -14.93
CA PRO A 462 -35.97 -8.01 -14.16
C PRO A 462 -35.22 -8.43 -12.89
N GLY A 463 -35.96 -8.70 -11.82
CA GLY A 463 -35.37 -9.19 -10.56
C GLY A 463 -34.46 -8.19 -9.85
N THR A 464 -34.58 -6.89 -10.15
CA THR A 464 -33.84 -5.83 -9.46
C THR A 464 -34.68 -5.08 -8.44
N ARG A 465 -34.02 -4.63 -7.37
CA ARG A 465 -34.58 -3.71 -6.38
C ARG A 465 -33.79 -2.41 -6.37
N PHE A 466 -34.45 -1.29 -6.08
CA PHE A 466 -33.81 0.02 -6.00
C PHE A 466 -33.76 0.53 -4.55
N VAL A 467 -32.61 1.04 -4.13
CA VAL A 467 -32.37 1.66 -2.82
C VAL A 467 -31.75 3.03 -3.02
N LYS A 468 -32.36 4.05 -2.41
CA LYS A 468 -31.83 5.41 -2.38
C LYS A 468 -31.13 5.65 -1.03
N ILE A 469 -29.88 6.12 -1.06
CA ILE A 469 -29.07 6.40 0.14
C ILE A 469 -29.15 7.89 0.46
N GLY A 470 -29.74 8.24 1.60
CA GLY A 470 -29.90 9.63 2.03
C GLY A 470 -28.57 10.29 2.41
N GLY A 471 -28.44 11.59 2.14
CA GLY A 471 -27.26 12.39 2.50
C GLY A 471 -25.98 12.05 1.75
N ALA A 472 -26.08 11.35 0.62
CA ALA A 472 -24.94 10.94 -0.20
C ALA A 472 -25.11 11.39 -1.66
N GLY A 473 -24.00 11.70 -2.32
CA GLY A 473 -23.88 11.98 -3.74
C GLY A 473 -23.43 10.75 -4.53
N HIS A 474 -22.48 10.93 -5.45
CA HIS A 474 -22.06 9.93 -6.43
C HIS A 474 -21.31 8.71 -5.84
N LEU A 475 -20.82 8.82 -4.60
CA LEU A 475 -20.05 7.78 -3.91
C LEU A 475 -20.69 7.43 -2.56
N PRO A 476 -21.91 6.87 -2.54
CA PRO A 476 -22.67 6.66 -1.31
C PRO A 476 -22.01 5.69 -0.33
N MET A 477 -21.19 4.75 -0.83
CA MET A 477 -20.41 3.86 0.02
C MET A 477 -19.32 4.56 0.86
N LEU A 478 -18.95 5.78 0.48
CA LEU A 478 -18.01 6.64 1.21
C LEU A 478 -18.71 7.71 2.05
N GLU A 479 -19.80 8.29 1.56
CA GLU A 479 -20.52 9.38 2.25
C GLU A 479 -21.50 8.88 3.32
N ASN A 480 -22.12 7.72 3.11
CA ASN A 480 -23.03 7.10 4.09
C ASN A 480 -22.80 5.59 4.12
N HIS A 481 -21.63 5.23 4.63
CA HIS A 481 -21.14 3.85 4.67
C HIS A 481 -22.12 2.88 5.37
N GLU A 482 -22.70 3.30 6.49
CA GLU A 482 -23.64 2.47 7.27
C GLU A 482 -24.89 2.12 6.45
N ALA A 483 -25.56 3.12 5.86
CA ALA A 483 -26.74 2.88 5.03
C ALA A 483 -26.41 2.06 3.78
N PHE A 484 -25.22 2.25 3.20
CA PHE A 484 -24.75 1.44 2.07
C PHE A 484 -24.54 -0.03 2.48
N VAL A 485 -23.88 -0.29 3.61
CA VAL A 485 -23.67 -1.65 4.13
C VAL A 485 -24.99 -2.31 4.52
N ASP A 486 -25.94 -1.58 5.10
CA ASP A 486 -27.29 -2.09 5.39
C ASP A 486 -28.06 -2.45 4.11
N ALA A 487 -27.91 -1.66 3.05
CA ALA A 487 -28.45 -2.01 1.74
C ALA A 487 -27.83 -3.32 1.23
N LEU A 488 -26.52 -3.51 1.34
CA LEU A 488 -25.86 -4.78 0.97
C LEU A 488 -26.36 -5.95 1.82
N LYS A 489 -26.47 -5.76 3.13
CA LYS A 489 -26.95 -6.76 4.10
C LYS A 489 -28.35 -7.26 3.77
N GLY A 490 -29.22 -6.42 3.23
CA GLY A 490 -30.54 -6.83 2.76
C GLY A 490 -30.53 -7.69 1.48
N PHE A 491 -29.36 -7.97 0.88
CA PHE A 491 -29.26 -8.60 -0.44
C PHE A 491 -28.19 -9.69 -0.56
N LEU A 492 -27.03 -9.52 0.05
CA LEU A 492 -25.94 -10.51 0.09
C LEU A 492 -26.29 -11.64 1.07
#